data_AF-A0A441TCG7-F1
#
_entry.id   AF-A0A441TCG7-F1
#
_cell.length_a   1.000
_cell.length_b   1.000
_cell.length_c   1.000
_cell.angle_alpha   90.00
_cell.angle_beta   90.00
_cell.angle_gamma   90.00
#
_symmetry.space_group_name_H-M   'P 1'
#
loop_
_entity.id
_entity.type
_entity.pdbx_description
1 polymer ?
#
loop_
_entity_poly.entity_id
_entity_poly.type
_entity_poly.pdbx_seq_one_letter_code
_entity_poly.pdbx_strand_id
1 'polypeptide(L)' 'IYPGWYRGRTTHIHFKAFPNDNSVMTGQLFFPDGLSEQIFTTVAPYTDRSGKRDTSNARDGIARRAGPLSQAA' A
#
# COMPACT_ATOMS: atom_id res chain seq x y z
N ILE A 1 9.59 5.28 7.26
CA ILE A 1 8.32 4.81 7.88
C ILE A 1 7.55 4.06 6.80
N TYR A 2 7.17 2.82 7.07
CA TYR A 2 6.30 2.01 6.22
C TYR A 2 4.82 2.29 6.54
N PRO A 3 3.93 2.40 5.53
CA PRO A 3 2.50 2.54 5.78
C PRO A 3 1.92 1.31 6.49
N GLY A 4 0.98 1.54 7.41
CA GLY A 4 0.19 0.46 8.00
C GLY A 4 -0.90 -0.05 7.06
N TRP A 5 -1.66 -1.03 7.53
CA TRP A 5 -2.87 -1.53 6.86
C TRP A 5 -4.14 -1.07 7.59
N TYR A 6 -5.30 -1.27 7.00
CA TYR A 6 -6.59 -1.20 7.69
C TYR A 6 -7.57 -2.14 7.00
N ARG A 7 -8.65 -2.48 7.71
CA ARG A 7 -9.58 -3.54 7.28
C ARG A 7 -10.06 -3.31 5.84
N GLY A 8 -9.92 -4.33 5.01
CA GLY A 8 -10.39 -4.33 3.61
C GLY A 8 -9.47 -3.60 2.62
N ARG A 9 -8.30 -3.12 3.04
CA ARG A 9 -7.33 -2.45 2.15
C ARG A 9 -5.93 -3.02 2.35
N THR A 10 -5.24 -3.27 1.24
CA THR A 10 -3.80 -3.57 1.29
C THR A 10 -3.03 -2.32 1.69
N THR A 11 -1.77 -2.48 2.07
CA THR A 11 -0.88 -1.38 2.43
C THR A 11 -0.56 -0.50 1.21
N HIS A 12 -0.69 0.82 1.35
CA HIS A 12 -0.49 1.77 0.26
C HIS A 12 -0.09 3.16 0.73
N ILE A 13 0.48 3.95 -0.19
CA ILE A 13 0.70 5.40 -0.03
C ILE A 13 -0.12 6.14 -1.08
N HIS A 14 -0.90 7.14 -0.66
CA HIS A 14 -1.54 8.07 -1.59
C HIS A 14 -0.53 9.09 -2.10
N PHE A 15 -0.60 9.42 -3.39
CA PHE A 15 0.17 10.53 -3.94
C PHE A 15 -0.65 11.37 -4.92
N LYS A 16 -0.20 12.61 -5.09
CA LYS A 16 -0.59 13.48 -6.18
C LYS A 16 0.66 14.01 -6.86
N ALA A 17 0.70 13.97 -8.18
CA ALA A 17 1.75 14.57 -8.99
C ALA A 17 1.15 15.67 -9.85
N PHE A 18 1.82 16.82 -9.92
CA PHE A 18 1.39 18.01 -10.63
C PHE A 18 2.39 18.28 -11.76
N PRO A 19 2.20 17.68 -12.96
CA PRO A 19 3.15 17.85 -14.06
C PRO A 19 3.10 19.26 -14.67
N ASN A 20 2.04 20.03 -14.42
CA ASN A 20 1.92 21.47 -14.69
C ASN A 20 0.77 22.06 -13.87
N ASP A 21 0.57 23.38 -13.96
CA ASP A 21 -0.42 24.12 -13.17
C ASP A 21 -1.88 23.71 -13.43
N ASN A 22 -2.16 23.04 -14.55
CA ASN A 22 -3.51 22.72 -15.00
C ASN A 22 -3.84 21.23 -14.94
N SER A 23 -2.94 20.39 -14.43
CA SER A 23 -3.18 18.95 -14.38
C SER A 23 -2.63 18.31 -13.10
N VAL A 24 -3.35 17.30 -12.63
CA VAL A 24 -2.96 16.51 -11.46
C VAL A 24 -3.22 15.03 -11.74
N MET A 25 -2.22 14.22 -11.45
CA MET A 25 -2.34 12.77 -11.40
C MET A 25 -2.51 12.37 -9.94
N THR A 26 -3.60 11.67 -9.61
CA THR A 26 -3.81 11.10 -8.28
C THR A 26 -3.65 9.60 -8.36
N GLY A 27 -2.86 9.03 -7.44
CA GLY A 27 -2.57 7.60 -7.46
C GLY A 27 -2.36 7.01 -6.08
N GLN A 28 -2.15 5.71 -6.08
CA GLN A 28 -1.79 4.93 -4.90
C GLN A 28 -0.60 4.04 -5.27
N LEU A 29 0.44 4.08 -4.43
CA LEU A 29 1.59 3.19 -4.51
C LEU A 29 1.33 1.98 -3.62
N PHE A 30 1.38 0.78 -4.20
CA PHE A 30 1.20 -0.50 -3.51
C PHE A 30 2.54 -1.19 -3.30
N PHE A 31 2.65 -2.05 -2.29
CA PHE A 31 3.91 -2.71 -1.94
C PHE A 31 3.81 -4.23 -2.11
N PRO A 32 4.91 -4.94 -2.41
CA PRO A 32 4.90 -6.39 -2.46
C PRO A 32 4.32 -7.01 -1.18
N ASP A 33 3.46 -8.02 -1.35
CA ASP A 33 2.81 -8.68 -0.22
C ASP A 33 3.82 -9.33 0.74
N GLY A 34 4.90 -9.91 0.20
CA GLY A 34 5.97 -10.52 1.00
C GLY A 34 6.75 -9.49 1.84
N LEU A 35 7.04 -8.32 1.28
CA LEU A 35 7.68 -7.23 2.03
C LEU A 35 6.77 -6.73 3.16
N SER A 36 5.48 -6.53 2.86
CA SER A 36 4.49 -6.12 3.85
C SER A 36 4.43 -7.12 5.01
N GLU A 37 4.37 -8.42 4.71
CA GLU A 37 4.34 -9.48 5.71
C GLU A 37 5.60 -9.47 6.58
N GLN A 38 6.78 -9.37 5.95
CA GLN A 38 8.04 -9.29 6.68
C GLN A 38 8.06 -8.11 7.65
N ILE A 39 7.67 -6.92 7.21
CA ILE A 39 7.67 -5.72 8.07
C ILE A 39 6.67 -5.88 9.22
N PHE A 40 5.44 -6.30 8.95
CA PHE A 40 4.40 -6.43 9.98
C PHE A 40 4.65 -7.53 11.01
N THR A 41 5.55 -8.47 10.72
CA THR A 41 5.86 -9.59 11.62
C THR A 41 7.23 -9.50 12.29
N THR A 42 8.15 -8.66 11.79
CA THR A 42 9.54 -8.64 12.30
C THR A 42 10.05 -7.27 12.73
N VAL A 43 9.37 -6.17 12.41
CA VAL A 43 9.87 -4.81 12.65
C VAL A 43 9.01 -4.07 13.67
N ALA A 44 9.58 -3.67 14.82
CA ALA A 44 8.92 -2.78 15.75
C ALA A 44 8.78 -1.34 15.16
N PRO A 45 7.68 -0.61 15.42
CA PRO A 45 6.54 -0.98 16.26
C PRO A 45 5.41 -1.68 15.48
N TYR A 46 5.63 -2.10 14.24
CA TYR A 46 4.58 -2.73 13.42
C TYR A 46 4.12 -4.07 14.00
N THR A 47 5.03 -4.78 14.65
CA THR A 47 4.78 -6.01 15.40
C THR A 47 3.84 -5.83 16.59
N ASP A 48 3.74 -4.61 17.13
CA ASP A 48 2.96 -4.33 18.34
C ASP A 48 1.47 -4.18 18.02
N ARG A 49 1.14 -4.13 16.72
CA ARG A 49 -0.23 -3.98 16.26
C ARG A 49 -1.03 -5.27 16.49
N SER A 50 -2.19 -5.13 17.12
CA SER A 50 -3.14 -6.23 17.26
C SER A 50 -3.78 -6.58 15.91
N GLY A 51 -3.75 -7.86 15.57
CA GLY A 51 -4.36 -8.42 14.37
C GLY A 51 -3.39 -8.58 13.20
N LYS A 52 -3.76 -9.49 12.30
CA LYS A 52 -3.02 -9.73 11.06
C LYS A 52 -3.65 -8.92 9.93
N ARG A 53 -2.83 -8.49 8.98
CA ARG A 53 -3.32 -7.90 7.73
C ARG A 53 -4.31 -8.87 7.07
N ASP A 54 -5.47 -8.36 6.69
CA ASP A 54 -6.58 -9.16 6.14
C ASP A 54 -6.66 -9.13 4.60
N THR A 55 -6.02 -8.14 3.99
CA THR A 55 -6.17 -7.82 2.57
C THR A 55 -4.80 -7.75 1.88
N SER A 56 -4.59 -8.62 0.89
CA SER A 56 -3.44 -8.60 -0.02
C SER A 56 -3.69 -7.72 -1.24
N ASN A 57 -2.66 -7.47 -2.06
CA ASN A 57 -2.82 -6.71 -3.31
C ASN A 57 -3.85 -7.37 -4.25
N ALA A 58 -3.83 -8.70 -4.33
CA ALA A 58 -4.78 -9.45 -5.15
C ALA A 58 -6.24 -9.40 -4.63
N ARG A 59 -6.44 -9.13 -3.34
CA ARG A 59 -7.78 -9.03 -2.72
C ARG A 59 -8.29 -7.58 -2.66
N ASP A 60 -7.40 -6.59 -2.67
CA ASP A 60 -7.75 -5.18 -2.67
C ASP A 60 -8.35 -4.77 -4.03
N GLY A 61 -9.59 -4.29 -4.02
CA GLY A 61 -10.30 -3.89 -5.23
C GLY A 61 -9.67 -2.69 -5.96
N ILE A 62 -8.98 -1.80 -5.25
CA ILE A 62 -8.30 -0.64 -5.83
C ILE A 62 -6.96 -1.07 -6.41
N ALA A 63 -6.17 -1.88 -5.68
CA ALA A 63 -4.88 -2.36 -6.17
C ALA A 63 -5.04 -3.16 -7.49
N ARG A 64 -6.05 -4.03 -7.58
CA ARG A 64 -6.36 -4.76 -8.82
C ARG A 64 -6.66 -3.86 -10.02
N ARG A 65 -7.24 -2.68 -9.80
CA ARG A 65 -7.60 -1.73 -10.87
C ARG A 65 -6.48 -0.75 -11.20
N ALA A 66 -5.49 -0.59 -10.32
CA ALA A 66 -4.42 0.40 -10.47
C ALA A 66 -3.35 0.01 -11.51
N GLY A 67 -3.33 -1.26 -11.94
CA GLY A 67 -2.40 -1.76 -12.95
C GLY A 67 -0.99 -2.03 -12.42
N PRO A 68 -0.14 -2.72 -13.21
CA PRO A 68 1.15 -3.24 -12.73
C PRO A 68 2.15 -2.13 -12.36
N LEU A 69 2.07 -0.95 -12.98
CA LEU A 69 2.97 0.19 -12.71
C LEU A 69 2.65 0.93 -11.40
N SER A 70 1.63 0.50 -10.66
CA SER A 70 1.29 1.05 -9.34
C SER A 70 2.02 0.37 -8.18
N GLN A 71 2.89 -0.60 -8.46
CA GLN A 71 3.67 -1.30 -7.45
C GLN A 71 5.02 -0.63 -7.22
N ALA A 72 5.43 -0.52 -5.95
CA ALA A 72 6.78 -0.14 -5.56
C ALA A 72 7.78 -1.20 -6.07
N ALA A 73 8.86 -0.71 -6.65
CA ALA A 73 10.00 -1.51 -7.09
C ALA A 73 10.75 -2.14 -5.92
#